data_AF-A0A8J8ED98-F1
#
_entry.id   AF-A0A8J8ED98-F1
#
_cell.length_a   1.000
_cell.length_b   1.000
_cell.length_c   1.000
_cell.angle_alpha   90.00
_cell.angle_beta   90.00
_cell.angle_gamma   90.00
#
_symmetry.space_group_name_H-M   'P 1'
#
loop_
_entity.id
_entity.type
_entity.pdbx_description
1 polymer ?
#
loop_
_entity_poly.entity_id
_entity_poly.type
_entity_poly.pdbx_seq_one_letter_code
_entity_poly.pdbx_strand_id
1 'polypeptide(L)'
;MRIHQGWKLITVSSVKGYFGPRELHRILDGIITSLKGHPNRAVVIACPEYLALHNGFEAFLRFLNTIRDYVIFANARVYVVTDPLAWEPRQWALLKKLEL
;
A
#
# COMPACT_ATOMS: atom_id res chain seq x y z
N MET A 1 7.15 11.29 -9.65
CA MET A 1 6.75 11.64 -8.26
C MET A 1 8.02 11.94 -7.46
N ARG A 2 8.19 13.15 -6.91
CA ARG A 2 9.27 13.44 -5.95
C ARG A 2 8.73 13.09 -4.55
N ILE A 3 9.42 12.19 -3.87
CA ILE A 3 9.03 11.71 -2.54
C ILE A 3 9.76 12.57 -1.49
N HIS A 4 9.05 13.03 -0.46
CA HIS A 4 9.64 13.83 0.61
C HIS A 4 10.79 13.09 1.31
N GLN A 5 11.84 13.81 1.71
CA GLN A 5 12.92 13.25 2.52
C GLN A 5 12.34 12.71 3.83
N GLY A 6 12.40 11.38 4.00
CA GLY A 6 11.85 10.66 5.17
C GLY A 6 10.78 9.61 4.82
N TRP A 7 10.20 9.67 3.62
CA TRP A 7 9.20 8.71 3.17
C TRP A 7 9.87 7.48 2.54
N LYS A 8 9.31 6.29 2.80
CA LYS A 8 9.77 5.05 2.17
C LYS A 8 8.84 4.70 1.00
N LEU A 9 9.42 4.55 -0.19
CA LEU A 9 8.72 3.98 -1.33
C LEU A 9 8.80 2.46 -1.27
N ILE A 10 7.66 1.79 -1.37
CA ILE A 10 7.60 0.35 -1.64
C ILE A 10 7.37 0.16 -3.13
N THR A 11 8.33 -0.49 -3.79
CA THR A 11 8.26 -0.78 -5.23
C THR A 11 7.86 -2.23 -5.42
N VAL A 12 6.78 -2.43 -6.17
CA VAL A 12 6.27 -3.74 -6.57
C VAL A 12 6.61 -3.96 -8.03
N SER A 13 7.17 -5.13 -8.37
CA SER A 13 7.57 -5.46 -9.73
C SER A 13 7.59 -6.97 -9.94
N SER A 14 7.29 -7.42 -11.16
CA SER A 14 7.47 -8.82 -11.57
C SER A 14 8.94 -9.20 -11.79
N VAL A 15 9.86 -8.23 -11.78
CA VAL A 15 11.30 -8.46 -11.92
C VAL A 15 11.85 -9.18 -10.68
N LYS A 16 12.67 -10.22 -10.90
CA LYS A 16 13.31 -10.98 -9.82
C LYS A 16 14.14 -10.07 -8.91
N GLY A 17 13.97 -10.23 -7.59
CA GLY A 17 14.66 -9.42 -6.58
C GLY A 17 13.82 -8.26 -6.01
N TYR A 18 12.67 -7.95 -6.61
CA TYR A 18 11.68 -7.01 -6.07
C TYR A 18 10.53 -7.75 -5.39
N PHE A 19 9.64 -7.01 -4.72
CA PHE A 19 8.39 -7.58 -4.24
C PHE A 19 7.48 -7.89 -5.43
N GLY A 20 7.16 -9.17 -5.64
CA GLY A 20 6.23 -9.60 -6.65
C GLY A 20 4.80 -9.13 -6.34
N PRO A 21 3.98 -8.83 -7.37
CA PRO A 21 2.64 -8.27 -7.16
C PRO A 21 1.67 -9.23 -6.45
N ARG A 22 1.93 -10.54 -6.48
CA ARG A 22 1.12 -11.56 -5.79
C ARG A 22 1.62 -11.88 -4.38
N GLU A 23 2.74 -11.28 -3.97
CA GLU A 23 3.38 -11.56 -2.69
C GLU A 23 2.91 -10.58 -1.61
N LEU A 24 1.59 -10.42 -1.45
CA LEU A 24 0.99 -9.44 -0.52
C LEU A 24 1.56 -9.56 0.90
N HIS A 25 1.84 -10.78 1.37
CA HIS A 25 2.48 -11.03 2.67
C HIS A 25 3.88 -10.42 2.76
N ARG A 26 4.75 -10.60 1.75
CA ARG A 26 6.11 -10.02 1.75
C ARG A 26 6.08 -8.50 1.68
N ILE A 27 5.13 -7.95 0.92
CA ILE A 27 4.92 -6.51 0.84
C ILE A 27 4.53 -5.96 2.21
N LEU A 28 3.58 -6.62 2.90
CA LEU A 28 3.16 -6.26 4.26
C LEU A 28 4.35 -6.29 5.23
N ASP A 29 5.12 -7.37 5.24
CA ASP A 29 6.31 -7.50 6.10
C ASP A 29 7.34 -6.40 5.83
N GLY A 30 7.54 -6.05 4.55
CA GLY A 30 8.40 -4.96 4.13
C GLY A 30 7.90 -3.59 4.65
N ILE A 31 6.60 -3.33 4.56
CA ILE A 31 5.97 -2.12 5.10
C ILE A 31 6.18 -2.07 6.62
N ILE A 32 5.79 -3.11 7.35
CA ILE A 32 5.90 -3.16 8.82
C ILE A 32 7.36 -2.97 9.26
N THR A 33 8.30 -3.67 8.62
CA THR A 33 9.73 -3.54 8.92
C THR A 33 10.24 -2.13 8.67
N SER A 34 9.73 -1.45 7.63
CA SER A 34 10.12 -0.06 7.35
C SER A 34 9.60 0.95 8.37
N LEU A 35 8.47 0.64 9.02
CA LEU A 35 7.80 1.48 10.03
C LEU A 35 8.35 1.27 11.45
N LYS A 36 8.82 0.05 11.77
CA LYS A 36 9.40 -0.29 13.08
C LYS A 36 10.54 0.68 13.46
N GLY A 37 10.47 1.23 14.67
CA GLY A 37 11.50 2.13 15.22
C GLY A 37 11.52 3.54 14.62
N HIS A 38 10.56 3.88 13.74
CA HIS A 38 10.50 5.17 13.06
C HIS A 38 9.13 5.83 13.18
N PRO A 39 8.79 6.38 14.36
CA PRO A 39 7.55 7.13 14.54
C PRO A 39 7.50 8.29 13.53
N ASN A 40 6.32 8.55 12.96
CA ASN A 40 6.05 9.54 11.89
C ASN A 40 6.62 9.23 10.49
N ARG A 41 7.23 8.06 10.25
CA ARG A 41 7.59 7.67 8.88
C ARG A 41 6.33 7.37 8.07
N ALA A 42 6.25 7.96 6.89
CA ALA A 42 5.22 7.65 5.92
C ALA A 42 5.71 6.62 4.89
N VAL A 43 4.85 5.68 4.52
CA VAL A 43 5.10 4.75 3.41
C VAL A 43 4.19 5.10 2.26
N VAL A 44 4.73 5.06 1.04
CA VAL A 44 3.91 5.23 -0.17
C VAL A 44 3.83 3.91 -0.93
N ILE A 45 2.60 3.50 -1.22
CA ILE A 45 2.31 2.40 -2.15
C ILE A 45 2.00 3.05 -3.50
N ALA A 46 2.93 2.87 -4.44
CA ALA A 46 2.77 3.34 -5.81
C ALA A 46 2.12 2.27 -6.69
N CYS A 47 1.28 2.71 -7.63
CA CYS A 47 0.55 1.86 -8.58
C CYS A 47 -0.25 0.71 -7.91
N PRO A 48 -1.17 1.02 -6.97
CA PRO A 48 -2.05 0.02 -6.36
C PRO A 48 -2.93 -0.73 -7.37
N GLU A 49 -3.19 -0.14 -8.54
CA GLU A 49 -3.89 -0.78 -9.66
C GLU A 49 -3.20 -2.07 -10.08
N TYR A 50 -1.87 -2.08 -10.08
CA TYR A 50 -1.08 -3.27 -10.41
C TYR A 50 -1.29 -4.39 -9.39
N LEU A 51 -1.37 -4.04 -8.09
CA LEU A 51 -1.68 -5.01 -7.04
C LEU A 51 -3.11 -5.54 -7.16
N ALA A 52 -4.09 -4.66 -7.39
CA ALA A 52 -5.47 -5.05 -7.58
C ALA A 52 -5.67 -5.92 -8.82
N LEU A 53 -4.99 -5.61 -9.93
CA LEU A 53 -5.03 -6.38 -11.18
C LEU A 53 -4.54 -7.82 -10.97
N HIS A 54 -3.47 -8.00 -10.20
CA HIS A 54 -2.87 -9.32 -9.99
C HIS A 54 -3.56 -10.18 -8.94
N ASN A 55 -4.30 -9.57 -8.00
CA ASN A 55 -4.90 -10.27 -6.86
C ASN A 55 -6.43 -10.20 -6.81
N GLY A 56 -7.05 -9.37 -7.64
CA GLY A 56 -8.45 -8.97 -7.52
C GLY A 56 -8.65 -7.85 -6.49
N PHE A 57 -9.65 -7.01 -6.73
CA PHE A 57 -9.95 -5.85 -5.89
C PHE A 57 -10.22 -6.22 -4.43
N GLU A 58 -10.98 -7.29 -4.16
CA GLU A 58 -11.32 -7.66 -2.78
C GLU A 58 -10.10 -8.09 -1.95
N ALA A 59 -9.18 -8.85 -2.57
CA ALA A 59 -7.96 -9.26 -1.89
C ALA A 59 -7.05 -8.06 -1.62
N PHE A 60 -6.96 -7.15 -2.58
CA PHE A 60 -6.26 -5.87 -2.41
C PHE A 60 -6.90 -5.01 -1.30
N LEU A 61 -8.23 -4.93 -1.24
CA LEU A 61 -8.94 -4.18 -0.21
C LEU A 61 -8.71 -4.76 1.19
N ARG A 62 -8.74 -6.10 1.33
CA ARG A 62 -8.39 -6.77 2.59
C ARG A 62 -6.95 -6.45 2.99
N PHE A 63 -6.02 -6.49 2.04
CA PHE A 63 -4.62 -6.13 2.27
C PHE A 63 -4.45 -4.68 2.75
N LEU A 64 -5.15 -3.70 2.16
CA LEU A 64 -5.14 -2.31 2.64
C LEU A 64 -5.68 -2.20 4.07
N ASN A 65 -6.77 -2.91 4.40
CA ASN A 65 -7.29 -2.92 5.78
C ASN A 65 -6.28 -3.54 6.76
N THR A 66 -5.60 -4.61 6.39
CA THR A 66 -4.52 -5.16 7.23
C THR A 66 -3.41 -4.14 7.45
N ILE A 67 -2.99 -3.40 6.41
CA ILE A 67 -2.01 -2.32 6.57
C ILE A 67 -2.53 -1.26 7.56
N ARG A 68 -3.78 -0.82 7.41
CA ARG A 68 -4.42 0.14 8.33
C ARG A 68 -4.28 -0.31 9.78
N ASP A 69 -4.60 -1.57 10.08
CA ASP A 69 -4.55 -2.11 11.45
C ASP A 69 -3.14 -1.97 12.06
N TYR A 70 -2.10 -2.26 11.29
CA TYR A 70 -0.71 -2.09 11.73
C TYR A 70 -0.30 -0.63 11.88
N VAL A 71 -0.75 0.22 10.98
CA VAL A 71 -0.36 1.64 10.93
C VAL A 71 -0.97 2.42 12.09
N ILE A 72 -2.24 2.11 12.45
CA ILE A 72 -2.91 2.63 13.65
C ILE A 72 -2.10 2.26 14.89
N PHE A 73 -1.69 0.99 15.03
CA PHE A 73 -0.92 0.53 16.18
C PHE A 73 0.46 1.20 16.26
N ALA A 74 1.11 1.45 15.13
CA ALA A 74 2.45 2.01 15.06
C ALA A 74 2.50 3.55 15.08
N ASN A 75 1.35 4.24 15.14
CA ASN A 75 1.24 5.70 14.95
C ASN A 75 2.01 6.18 13.69
N ALA A 76 1.88 5.42 12.60
CA ALA A 76 2.49 5.69 11.31
C ALA A 76 1.44 6.23 10.32
N ARG A 77 1.83 6.46 9.06
CA ARG A 77 0.89 6.80 7.98
C ARG A 77 1.23 6.08 6.69
N VAL A 78 0.23 5.63 5.93
CA VAL A 78 0.43 5.05 4.60
C VAL A 78 -0.36 5.82 3.56
N TYR A 79 0.31 6.25 2.51
CA TYR A 79 -0.31 6.93 1.38
C TYR A 79 -0.43 5.96 0.20
N VAL A 80 -1.65 5.81 -0.30
CA VAL A 80 -1.94 5.07 -1.53
C VAL A 80 -2.18 6.10 -2.64
N VAL A 81 -1.31 6.10 -3.64
CA VAL A 81 -1.38 7.05 -4.76
C VAL A 81 -1.97 6.33 -5.96
N THR A 82 -3.15 6.77 -6.40
CA THR A 82 -3.93 6.10 -7.45
C THR A 82 -4.78 7.09 -8.25
N ASP A 83 -5.19 6.68 -9.46
CA ASP A 83 -6.11 7.45 -10.29
C ASP A 83 -7.57 7.00 -10.04
N PRO A 84 -8.51 7.91 -9.73
CA PRO A 84 -9.93 7.59 -9.62
C PRO A 84 -10.52 6.85 -10.83
N LEU A 85 -10.01 7.13 -12.04
CA LEU A 85 -10.48 6.52 -13.29
C LEU A 85 -10.02 5.07 -13.47
N ALA A 86 -9.08 4.60 -12.65
CA ALA A 86 -8.62 3.20 -12.69
C ALA A 86 -9.55 2.23 -11.95
N TRP A 87 -10.62 2.74 -11.32
CA TRP A 87 -11.49 1.97 -10.44
C TRP A 87 -12.94 2.05 -10.88
N GLU A 88 -13.67 0.96 -10.68
CA GLU A 88 -15.13 0.99 -10.78
C GLU A 88 -15.72 1.95 -9.73
N PRO A 89 -16.88 2.59 -9.99
CA PRO A 89 -17.46 3.57 -9.07
C PRO A 89 -17.61 3.06 -7.62
N ARG A 90 -17.99 1.79 -7.46
CA ARG A 90 -18.10 1.14 -6.14
C ARG A 90 -16.73 0.91 -5.49
N GLN A 91 -15.73 0.52 -6.27
CA GLN A 91 -14.36 0.31 -5.77
C GLN A 91 -13.76 1.62 -5.29
N TRP A 92 -13.90 2.69 -6.07
CA TRP A 92 -13.46 4.03 -5.69
C TRP A 92 -14.13 4.54 -4.40
N ALA A 93 -15.44 4.32 -4.27
CA ALA A 93 -16.18 4.69 -3.06
C ALA A 93 -15.67 3.96 -1.81
N LEU A 94 -15.23 2.71 -1.93
CA LEU A 94 -14.63 1.94 -0.83
C LEU A 94 -13.22 2.45 -0.50
N LEU A 95 -12.40 2.72 -1.51
CA LEU A 95 -11.03 3.24 -1.33
C LEU A 95 -11.03 4.62 -0.66
N LYS A 96 -11.97 5.52 -1.01
CA LYS A 96 -12.09 6.83 -0.34
C LYS A 96 -12.51 6.77 1.13
N LYS A 97 -13.11 5.66 1.57
CA LYS A 97 -13.52 5.45 2.97
C LYS A 97 -12.43 4.79 3.81
N LEU A 98 -11.34 4.35 3.20
CA LEU A 98 -10.18 3.82 3.91
C LEU A 98 -9.39 4.98 4.53
N GLU A 99 -9.23 4.92 5.84
CA GLU A 99 -8.33 5.80 6.59
C GLU A 99 -7.00 5.05 6.78
N LEU A 100 -5.93 5.53 6.15
CA LEU A 100 -4.58 4.94 6.14
C LEU A 100 -3.51 5.93 6.61
#